data_AF-A0A944F4W3-F1
#
_entry.id   AF-A0A944F4W3-F1
#
_cell.length_a   1.000
_cell.length_b   1.000
_cell.length_c   1.000
_cell.angle_alpha   90.00
_cell.angle_beta   90.00
_cell.angle_gamma   90.00
#
_symmetry.space_group_name_H-M   'P 1'
#
loop_
_entity.id
_entity.type
_entity.pdbx_description
1 polymer ?
#
loop_
_entity_poly.entity_id
_entity_poly.type
_entity_poly.pdbx_seq_one_letter_code
_entity_poly.pdbx_strand_id
1 'polypeptide(L)'
;MTVSPHAKTGVAGYALVLPPGWARIPLRQGTEDAVREVARRTIINAPDDVPRDEVAKFQVQLEGRLQGLARQAADNAGIDLYLPTAPRGGVATPCSIVVSELQLRVGDGLDPLDVARQLAAGEDTQEVTVDGCVGARSEQVRAANPERGVVEAARSVDYALPVPGDLARWITVSFSTPGDGDAEGEFAVLLVELFDAIMTTFTWQRPTRASQ
;
A
#
# COMPACT_ATOMS: atom_id res chain seq x y z
N MET A 1 30.08 -36.76 -3.85
CA MET A 1 29.73 -35.45 -4.46
C MET A 1 28.77 -34.77 -3.52
N THR A 2 29.29 -33.87 -2.69
CA THR A 2 28.51 -33.17 -1.66
C THR A 2 27.94 -31.92 -2.30
N VAL A 3 26.62 -31.88 -2.50
CA VAL A 3 25.94 -30.68 -2.98
C VAL A 3 25.94 -29.68 -1.83
N SER A 4 26.76 -28.64 -1.96
CA SER A 4 26.77 -27.51 -1.01
C SER A 4 25.38 -26.87 -0.97
N PRO A 5 24.82 -26.57 0.22
CA PRO A 5 23.57 -25.84 0.32
C PRO A 5 23.84 -24.43 -0.19
N HIS A 6 23.24 -24.08 -1.32
CA HIS A 6 23.24 -22.71 -1.79
C HIS A 6 22.60 -21.86 -0.70
N ALA A 7 23.37 -20.95 -0.11
CA ALA A 7 22.86 -19.95 0.82
C ALA A 7 21.67 -19.26 0.14
N LYS A 8 20.45 -19.51 0.64
CA LYS A 8 19.23 -18.79 0.25
C LYS A 8 19.53 -17.31 0.45
N THR A 9 19.76 -16.57 -0.62
CA THR A 9 19.78 -15.10 -0.55
C THR A 9 18.35 -14.69 -0.27
N GLY A 10 17.98 -14.63 1.01
CA GLY A 10 16.62 -14.38 1.46
C GLY A 10 16.13 -13.03 0.96
N VAL A 11 14.83 -12.92 0.70
CA VAL A 11 14.20 -11.66 0.32
C VAL A 11 14.26 -10.69 1.52
N ALA A 12 14.92 -9.55 1.30
CA ALA A 12 15.13 -8.52 2.31
C ALA A 12 14.04 -7.44 2.28
N GLY A 13 13.27 -7.35 1.19
CA GLY A 13 12.18 -6.38 1.06
C GLY A 13 11.52 -6.45 -0.30
N TYR A 14 10.87 -5.36 -0.68
CA TYR A 14 10.21 -5.20 -1.97
C TYR A 14 10.53 -3.81 -2.55
N ALA A 15 10.26 -3.61 -3.83
CA ALA A 15 10.22 -2.31 -4.47
C ALA A 15 8.95 -2.18 -5.31
N LEU A 16 8.43 -0.95 -5.38
CA LEU A 16 7.31 -0.54 -6.22
C LEU A 16 7.72 0.75 -6.94
N VAL A 17 7.39 0.85 -8.23
CA VAL A 17 7.54 2.09 -8.98
C VAL A 17 6.21 2.83 -8.92
N LEU A 18 6.25 4.06 -8.41
CA LEU A 18 5.06 4.92 -8.29
C LEU A 18 5.08 6.01 -9.36
N PRO A 19 3.90 6.45 -9.83
CA PRO A 19 3.81 7.67 -10.62
C PRO A 19 4.45 8.83 -9.85
N PRO A 20 5.05 9.82 -10.54
CA PRO A 20 5.63 10.94 -9.80
C PRO A 20 4.53 11.72 -9.05
N GLY A 21 4.87 12.41 -7.97
CA GLY A 21 3.89 13.08 -7.09
C GLY A 21 3.30 12.18 -6.01
N TRP A 22 3.77 10.94 -5.89
CA TRP A 22 3.48 10.06 -4.76
C TRP A 22 4.53 10.21 -3.68
N ALA A 23 4.12 10.04 -2.43
CA ALA A 23 5.01 9.96 -1.28
C ALA A 23 4.89 8.61 -0.58
N ARG A 24 5.98 8.24 0.12
CA ARG A 24 6.07 7.07 0.99
C ARG A 24 6.22 7.54 2.42
N ILE A 25 5.40 7.00 3.32
CA ILE A 25 5.52 7.12 4.76
C ILE A 25 5.91 5.74 5.29
N PRO A 26 7.18 5.53 5.70
CA PRO A 26 7.57 4.30 6.37
C PRO A 26 6.89 4.21 7.74
N LEU A 27 6.33 3.05 8.08
CA LEU A 27 5.51 2.88 9.28
C LEU A 27 6.29 2.28 10.46
N ARG A 28 7.43 1.64 10.20
CA ARG A 28 8.29 1.04 11.23
C ARG A 28 9.20 2.06 11.92
N GLN A 29 9.79 2.98 11.15
CA GLN A 29 10.73 3.99 11.62
C GLN A 29 10.67 5.22 10.70
N GLY A 30 10.79 6.42 11.27
CA GLY A 30 10.80 7.68 10.51
C GLY A 30 9.41 8.21 10.13
N THR A 31 8.34 7.66 10.69
CA THR A 31 6.94 8.04 10.38
C THR A 31 6.68 9.53 10.56
N GLU A 32 7.05 10.10 11.72
CA GLU A 32 6.75 11.50 12.06
C GLU A 32 7.42 12.49 11.10
N ASP A 33 8.70 12.27 10.78
CA ASP A 33 9.44 13.12 9.84
C ASP A 33 8.88 13.00 8.42
N ALA A 34 8.50 11.80 8.00
CA ALA A 34 7.87 11.58 6.70
C ALA A 34 6.50 12.26 6.61
N VAL A 35 5.67 12.17 7.65
CA VAL A 35 4.37 12.87 7.72
C VAL A 35 4.54 14.37 7.58
N ARG A 36 5.48 14.97 8.32
CA ARG A 36 5.77 16.40 8.26
C ARG A 36 6.22 16.83 6.87
N GLU A 37 7.12 16.06 6.25
CA GLU A 37 7.61 16.37 4.90
C GLU A 37 6.50 16.26 3.85
N VAL A 38 5.64 15.25 3.95
CA VAL A 38 4.49 15.10 3.06
C VAL A 38 3.52 16.27 3.20
N ALA A 39 3.14 16.64 4.42
CA ALA A 39 2.25 17.77 4.65
C ALA A 39 2.85 19.08 4.10
N ARG A 40 4.15 19.30 4.33
CA ARG A 40 4.87 20.47 3.81
C ARG A 40 4.84 20.52 2.27
N ARG A 41 5.06 19.40 1.58
CA ARG A 41 5.05 19.34 0.11
C ARG A 41 3.68 19.64 -0.48
N THR A 42 2.62 19.13 0.12
CA THR A 42 1.24 19.39 -0.33
C THR A 42 0.92 20.88 -0.30
N ILE A 43 1.44 21.59 0.70
CA ILE A 43 1.18 23.01 0.93
C ILE A 43 1.97 23.93 0.01
N ILE A 44 3.11 23.50 -0.50
CA ILE A 44 3.87 24.29 -1.50
C ILE A 44 3.04 24.54 -2.76
N ASN A 45 2.00 23.72 -2.99
CA ASN A 45 1.06 23.88 -4.09
C ASN A 45 -0.20 24.70 -3.70
N ALA A 46 -0.24 25.30 -2.51
CA ALA A 46 -1.35 26.14 -2.10
C ALA A 46 -1.36 27.45 -2.91
N PRO A 47 -2.55 28.01 -3.23
CA PRO A 47 -2.67 29.30 -3.89
C PRO A 47 -1.97 30.44 -3.11
N ASP A 48 -1.35 31.38 -3.83
CA ASP A 48 -0.57 32.49 -3.25
C ASP A 48 -1.42 33.49 -2.44
N ASP A 49 -2.76 33.46 -2.61
CA ASP A 49 -3.72 34.36 -1.97
C ASP A 49 -4.19 33.88 -0.58
N VAL A 50 -3.77 32.69 -0.13
CA VAL A 50 -4.15 32.14 1.17
C VAL A 50 -3.33 32.80 2.30
N PRO A 51 -3.96 33.36 3.35
CA PRO A 51 -3.25 33.92 4.50
C PRO A 51 -2.31 32.92 5.18
N ARG A 52 -1.13 33.39 5.63
CA ARG A 52 -0.11 32.51 6.24
C ARG A 52 -0.61 31.71 7.45
N ASP A 53 -1.51 32.29 8.25
CA ASP A 53 -2.07 31.60 9.42
C ASP A 53 -3.06 30.49 9.02
N GLU A 54 -3.80 30.65 7.93
CA GLU A 54 -4.64 29.61 7.35
C GLU A 54 -3.81 28.47 6.76
N VAL A 55 -2.72 28.80 6.07
CA VAL A 55 -1.75 27.81 5.60
C VAL A 55 -1.18 26.98 6.76
N ALA A 56 -0.79 27.64 7.86
CA ALA A 56 -0.27 26.96 9.05
C ALA A 56 -1.33 26.07 9.72
N LYS A 57 -2.58 26.53 9.84
CA LYS A 57 -3.69 25.72 10.36
C LYS A 57 -3.95 24.49 9.49
N PHE A 58 -3.97 24.66 8.17
CA PHE A 58 -4.14 23.57 7.22
C PHE A 58 -3.01 22.55 7.32
N GLN A 59 -1.77 23.01 7.51
CA GLN A 59 -0.62 22.13 7.76
C GLN A 59 -0.83 21.23 8.97
N VAL A 60 -1.17 21.82 10.11
CA VAL A 60 -1.38 21.07 11.36
C VAL A 60 -2.52 20.05 11.20
N GLN A 61 -3.60 20.42 10.51
CA GLN A 61 -4.72 19.51 10.24
C GLN A 61 -4.31 18.35 9.34
N LEU A 62 -3.55 18.63 8.27
CA LEU A 62 -3.07 17.61 7.34
C LEU A 62 -2.09 16.66 8.04
N GLU A 63 -1.13 17.17 8.81
CA GLU A 63 -0.22 16.36 9.62
C GLU A 63 -1.00 15.44 10.57
N GLY A 64 -2.01 15.98 11.28
CA GLY A 64 -2.85 15.19 12.18
C GLY A 64 -3.61 14.05 11.47
N ARG A 65 -4.16 14.32 10.27
CA ARG A 65 -4.85 13.31 9.46
C ARG A 65 -3.90 12.23 8.96
N LEU A 66 -2.73 12.62 8.44
CA LEU A 66 -1.71 11.69 7.96
C LEU A 66 -1.16 10.83 9.09
N GLN A 67 -0.96 11.41 10.27
CA GLN A 67 -0.54 10.66 11.47
C GLN A 67 -1.61 9.62 11.86
N GLY A 68 -2.89 9.97 11.78
CA GLY A 68 -4.01 9.06 12.02
C GLY A 68 -4.00 7.87 11.05
N LEU A 69 -3.87 8.14 9.75
CA LEU A 69 -3.78 7.10 8.71
C LEU A 69 -2.56 6.21 8.89
N ALA A 70 -1.38 6.79 9.15
CA ALA A 70 -0.15 6.04 9.39
C ALA A 70 -0.27 5.13 10.62
N ARG A 71 -0.88 5.62 11.70
CA ARG A 71 -1.14 4.82 12.91
C ARG A 71 -2.09 3.67 12.63
N GLN A 72 -3.20 3.93 11.95
CA GLN A 72 -4.17 2.88 11.58
C GLN A 72 -3.52 1.81 10.70
N ALA A 73 -2.69 2.20 9.73
CA ALA A 73 -1.95 1.27 8.89
C ALA A 73 -0.95 0.43 9.73
N ALA A 74 -0.19 1.07 10.62
CA ALA A 74 0.76 0.39 11.50
C ALA A 74 0.07 -0.61 12.45
N ASP A 75 -1.08 -0.26 13.02
CA ASP A 75 -1.89 -1.13 13.88
C ASP A 75 -2.37 -2.40 13.14
N ASN A 76 -2.45 -2.35 11.80
CA ASN A 76 -2.80 -3.47 10.93
C ASN A 76 -1.57 -4.11 10.23
N ALA A 77 -0.43 -4.13 10.93
CA ALA A 77 0.85 -4.69 10.46
C ALA A 77 1.43 -4.03 9.20
N GLY A 78 1.01 -2.80 8.90
CA GLY A 78 1.55 -1.97 7.83
C GLY A 78 3.03 -1.66 8.05
N ILE A 79 3.81 -1.75 6.97
CA ILE A 79 5.23 -1.39 6.92
C ILE A 79 5.47 -0.12 6.13
N ASP A 80 4.62 0.17 5.15
CA ASP A 80 4.67 1.39 4.34
C ASP A 80 3.26 1.87 3.96
N LEU A 81 3.08 3.19 3.94
CA LEU A 81 1.89 3.86 3.42
C LEU A 81 2.31 4.76 2.25
N TYR A 82 1.62 4.65 1.12
CA TYR A 82 1.82 5.47 -0.06
C TYR A 82 0.57 6.29 -0.37
N LEU A 83 0.78 7.55 -0.75
CA LEU A 83 -0.30 8.47 -1.09
C LEU A 83 0.13 9.47 -2.17
N PRO A 84 -0.78 9.85 -3.07
CA PRO A 84 -0.62 11.03 -3.92
C PRO A 84 -0.52 12.30 -3.08
N THR A 85 0.42 13.18 -3.42
CA THR A 85 0.71 14.43 -2.70
C THR A 85 0.56 15.68 -3.57
N ALA A 86 0.35 15.49 -4.88
CA ALA A 86 0.15 16.56 -5.82
C ALA A 86 -0.92 16.17 -6.84
N PRO A 87 -1.86 17.08 -7.19
CA PRO A 87 -2.78 16.88 -8.30
C PRO A 87 -2.03 16.66 -9.61
N ARG A 88 -2.55 15.79 -10.45
CA ARG A 88 -2.03 15.51 -11.79
C ARG A 88 -2.97 16.12 -12.81
N GLY A 89 -2.50 17.09 -13.59
CA GLY A 89 -3.33 17.79 -14.56
C GLY A 89 -4.54 18.50 -13.93
N GLY A 90 -4.41 18.95 -12.67
CA GLY A 90 -5.50 19.59 -11.92
C GLY A 90 -6.47 18.62 -11.22
N VAL A 91 -6.30 17.31 -11.41
CA VAL A 91 -7.16 16.28 -10.81
C VAL A 91 -6.48 15.68 -9.58
N ALA A 92 -7.18 15.68 -8.44
CA ALA A 92 -6.74 14.98 -7.24
C ALA A 92 -6.89 13.47 -7.44
N THR A 93 -5.98 12.69 -6.88
CA THR A 93 -6.04 11.23 -6.89
C THR A 93 -6.37 10.77 -5.46
N PRO A 94 -7.65 10.61 -5.11
CA PRO A 94 -8.06 10.27 -3.75
C PRO A 94 -7.85 8.78 -3.54
N CYS A 95 -6.62 8.37 -3.28
CA CYS A 95 -6.32 6.97 -2.99
C CYS A 95 -5.12 6.81 -2.05
N SER A 96 -4.98 5.61 -1.52
CA SER A 96 -3.79 5.22 -0.76
C SER A 96 -3.46 3.76 -1.01
N ILE A 97 -2.19 3.41 -0.79
CA ILE A 97 -1.70 2.02 -0.80
C ILE A 97 -1.02 1.76 0.53
N VAL A 98 -1.42 0.69 1.22
CA VAL A 98 -0.73 0.17 2.41
C VAL A 98 -0.06 -1.13 2.05
N VAL A 99 1.24 -1.25 2.35
CA VAL A 99 1.94 -2.53 2.30
C VAL A 99 2.06 -3.04 3.73
N SER A 100 1.62 -4.26 3.97
CA SER A 100 1.72 -4.93 5.27
C SER A 100 2.56 -6.20 5.16
N GLU A 101 3.21 -6.55 6.26
CA GLU A 101 3.99 -7.80 6.37
C GLU A 101 3.42 -8.67 7.48
N LEU A 102 3.02 -9.89 7.12
CA LEU A 102 2.37 -10.84 8.02
C LEU A 102 3.27 -12.06 8.23
N GLN A 103 3.28 -12.56 9.46
CA GLN A 103 3.85 -13.86 9.79
C GLN A 103 2.73 -14.82 10.19
N LEU A 104 2.51 -15.84 9.37
CA LEU A 104 1.49 -16.85 9.57
C LEU A 104 2.15 -18.19 9.86
N ARG A 105 1.74 -18.82 10.96
CA ARG A 105 2.05 -20.23 11.21
C ARG A 105 1.00 -21.05 10.49
N VAL A 106 1.28 -21.34 9.23
CA VAL A 106 0.45 -22.20 8.39
C VAL A 106 0.69 -23.65 8.84
N GLY A 107 -0.39 -24.40 9.07
CA GLY A 107 -0.28 -25.84 9.37
C GLY A 107 0.30 -26.60 8.17
N ASP A 108 0.97 -27.72 8.42
CA ASP A 108 1.56 -28.54 7.37
C ASP A 108 0.51 -28.92 6.31
N GLY A 109 0.82 -28.70 5.03
CA GLY A 109 0.01 -29.17 3.90
C GLY A 109 -1.03 -28.20 3.34
N LEU A 110 -1.13 -26.96 3.82
CA LEU A 110 -1.96 -25.94 3.17
C LEU A 110 -1.31 -25.42 1.89
N ASP A 111 -2.11 -25.30 0.83
CA ASP A 111 -1.69 -24.68 -0.43
C ASP A 111 -1.46 -23.18 -0.21
N PRO A 112 -0.27 -22.63 -0.56
CA PRO A 112 -0.04 -21.18 -0.53
C PRO A 112 -1.12 -20.37 -1.24
N LEU A 113 -1.68 -20.86 -2.35
CA LEU A 113 -2.73 -20.13 -3.05
C LEU A 113 -4.01 -19.98 -2.21
N ASP A 114 -4.37 -21.00 -1.41
CA ASP A 114 -5.52 -20.91 -0.53
C ASP A 114 -5.29 -19.92 0.62
N VAL A 115 -4.07 -19.86 1.15
CA VAL A 115 -3.69 -18.84 2.13
C VAL A 115 -3.74 -17.44 1.50
N ALA A 116 -3.21 -17.28 0.29
CA ALA A 116 -3.26 -16.01 -0.43
C ALA A 116 -4.70 -15.52 -0.62
N ARG A 117 -5.61 -16.42 -1.04
CA ARG A 117 -7.05 -16.10 -1.21
C ARG A 117 -7.70 -15.64 0.09
N GLN A 118 -7.38 -16.29 1.22
CA GLN A 118 -7.90 -15.88 2.53
C GLN A 118 -7.38 -14.50 2.96
N LEU A 119 -6.12 -14.20 2.66
CA LEU A 119 -5.51 -12.90 2.98
C LEU A 119 -6.00 -11.77 2.11
N ALA A 120 -6.31 -12.03 0.83
CA ALA A 120 -6.84 -11.03 -0.07
C ALA A 120 -8.27 -10.60 0.32
N ALA A 121 -9.00 -11.32 1.18
CA ALA A 121 -10.20 -10.86 1.89
C ALA A 121 -11.24 -10.05 1.07
N GLY A 122 -11.54 -10.44 -0.18
CA GLY A 122 -12.54 -9.80 -1.05
C GLY A 122 -13.40 -10.81 -1.81
N GLU A 123 -14.51 -10.34 -2.38
CA GLU A 123 -15.53 -11.20 -3.01
C GLU A 123 -15.08 -11.74 -4.37
N ASP A 124 -14.40 -10.93 -5.18
CA ASP A 124 -13.85 -11.33 -6.48
C ASP A 124 -12.35 -11.61 -6.36
N THR A 125 -12.00 -12.82 -5.90
CA THR A 125 -10.60 -13.24 -5.73
C THR A 125 -10.09 -14.02 -6.93
N GLN A 126 -8.99 -13.55 -7.50
CA GLN A 126 -8.33 -14.09 -8.69
C GLN A 126 -6.89 -14.50 -8.37
N GLU A 127 -6.42 -15.57 -9.03
CA GLU A 127 -5.01 -15.94 -8.98
C GLU A 127 -4.19 -14.98 -9.85
N VAL A 128 -3.05 -14.51 -9.32
CA VAL A 128 -2.14 -13.59 -10.01
C VAL A 128 -0.70 -14.07 -9.88
N THR A 129 0.15 -13.69 -10.83
CA THR A 129 1.60 -13.88 -10.74
C THR A 129 2.30 -12.53 -10.66
N VAL A 130 3.04 -12.29 -9.58
CA VAL A 130 3.79 -11.04 -9.33
C VAL A 130 5.25 -11.38 -9.02
N ASP A 131 6.19 -10.82 -9.79
CA ASP A 131 7.63 -11.14 -9.73
C ASP A 131 7.94 -12.65 -9.64
N GLY A 132 7.20 -13.46 -10.43
CA GLY A 132 7.34 -14.92 -10.47
C GLY A 132 6.71 -15.68 -9.29
N CYS A 133 6.02 -15.00 -8.39
CA CYS A 133 5.27 -15.62 -7.29
C CYS A 133 3.78 -15.67 -7.59
N VAL A 134 3.19 -16.85 -7.43
CA VAL A 134 1.74 -17.04 -7.46
C VAL A 134 1.16 -16.51 -6.15
N GLY A 135 0.14 -15.66 -6.26
CA GLY A 135 -0.60 -15.08 -5.14
C GLY A 135 -2.07 -14.88 -5.51
N ALA A 136 -2.75 -14.04 -4.74
CA ALA A 136 -4.14 -13.70 -4.98
C ALA A 136 -4.32 -12.18 -5.07
N ARG A 137 -5.22 -11.74 -5.94
CA ARG A 137 -5.77 -10.38 -6.01
C ARG A 137 -7.25 -10.48 -5.70
N SER A 138 -7.77 -9.64 -4.81
CA SER A 138 -9.22 -9.48 -4.65
C SER A 138 -9.63 -8.04 -4.90
N GLU A 139 -10.91 -7.86 -5.21
CA GLU A 139 -11.53 -6.55 -5.30
C GLU A 139 -12.88 -6.55 -4.59
N GLN A 140 -13.21 -5.42 -3.95
CA GLN A 140 -14.46 -5.23 -3.23
C GLN A 140 -14.83 -3.76 -3.11
N VAL A 141 -16.11 -3.47 -2.96
CA VAL A 141 -16.61 -2.16 -2.52
C VAL A 141 -17.09 -2.29 -1.08
N ARG A 142 -16.48 -1.49 -0.19
CA ARG A 142 -16.87 -1.43 1.22
C ARG A 142 -17.80 -0.24 1.43
N ALA A 143 -18.96 -0.49 2.00
CA ALA A 143 -19.89 0.57 2.38
C ALA A 143 -19.30 1.45 3.49
N ALA A 144 -19.73 2.71 3.55
CA ALA A 144 -19.44 3.59 4.67
C ALA A 144 -19.94 2.94 5.97
N ASN A 145 -19.11 2.99 7.01
CA ASN A 145 -19.43 2.52 8.34
C ASN A 145 -18.83 3.46 9.39
N PRO A 146 -19.55 4.55 9.74
CA PRO A 146 -19.06 5.55 10.69
C PRO A 146 -18.77 4.98 12.08
N GLU A 147 -19.49 3.94 12.52
CA GLU A 147 -19.24 3.25 13.79
C GLU A 147 -17.87 2.56 13.84
N ARG A 148 -17.34 2.21 12.65
CA ARG A 148 -16.00 1.65 12.48
C ARG A 148 -14.99 2.67 11.94
N GLY A 149 -15.35 3.96 11.91
CA GLY A 149 -14.50 5.03 11.41
C GLY A 149 -14.36 5.08 9.88
N VAL A 150 -15.16 4.31 9.14
CA VAL A 150 -15.21 4.35 7.67
C VAL A 150 -16.23 5.42 7.27
N VAL A 151 -15.76 6.61 6.96
CA VAL A 151 -16.62 7.78 6.74
C VAL A 151 -17.33 7.73 5.39
N GLU A 152 -16.70 7.14 4.37
CA GLU A 152 -17.19 7.08 3.00
C GLU A 152 -17.08 5.65 2.47
N ALA A 153 -17.92 5.31 1.48
CA ALA A 153 -17.75 4.06 0.76
C ALA A 153 -16.43 4.08 0.00
N ALA A 154 -15.76 2.94 -0.10
CA ALA A 154 -14.48 2.85 -0.77
C ALA A 154 -14.34 1.55 -1.55
N ARG A 155 -13.85 1.66 -2.79
CA ARG A 155 -13.37 0.52 -3.57
C ARG A 155 -11.98 0.17 -3.09
N SER A 156 -11.74 -1.12 -2.86
CA SER A 156 -10.46 -1.62 -2.38
C SER A 156 -10.00 -2.83 -3.19
N VAL A 157 -8.70 -2.92 -3.39
CA VAL A 157 -8.05 -4.05 -4.08
C VAL A 157 -6.92 -4.53 -3.20
N ASP A 158 -6.87 -5.84 -2.96
CA ASP A 158 -5.90 -6.47 -2.06
C ASP A 158 -5.10 -7.51 -2.83
N TYR A 159 -3.79 -7.32 -2.90
CA TYR A 159 -2.85 -8.37 -3.33
C TYR A 159 -2.28 -9.08 -2.11
N ALA A 160 -2.23 -10.41 -2.15
CA ALA A 160 -1.58 -11.24 -1.14
C ALA A 160 -0.51 -12.12 -1.81
N LEU A 161 0.75 -11.92 -1.42
CA LEU A 161 1.92 -12.54 -2.04
C LEU A 161 2.75 -13.29 -0.99
N PRO A 162 3.09 -14.57 -1.22
CA PRO A 162 4.04 -15.27 -0.37
C PRO A 162 5.44 -14.70 -0.59
N VAL A 163 6.22 -14.58 0.48
CA VAL A 163 7.63 -14.18 0.36
C VAL A 163 8.44 -15.36 -0.21
N PRO A 164 9.16 -15.19 -1.33
CA PRO A 164 9.95 -16.28 -1.91
C PRO A 164 10.94 -16.88 -0.91
N GLY A 165 10.84 -18.19 -0.69
CA GLY A 165 11.75 -18.95 0.15
C GLY A 165 11.42 -18.96 1.64
N ASP A 166 10.33 -18.29 2.06
CA ASP A 166 9.82 -18.24 3.44
C ASP A 166 8.30 -18.42 3.47
N LEU A 167 7.85 -19.65 3.75
CA LEU A 167 6.42 -20.03 3.71
C LEU A 167 5.58 -19.42 4.84
N ALA A 168 6.22 -18.89 5.88
CA ALA A 168 5.52 -18.25 6.99
C ALA A 168 5.32 -16.75 6.76
N ARG A 169 5.97 -16.16 5.76
CA ARG A 169 6.01 -14.71 5.57
C ARG A 169 5.22 -14.29 4.34
N TRP A 170 4.38 -13.29 4.52
CA TRP A 170 3.44 -12.81 3.51
C TRP A 170 3.52 -11.30 3.42
N ILE A 171 3.37 -10.77 2.20
CA ILE A 171 3.13 -9.35 1.96
C ILE A 171 1.70 -9.20 1.45
N THR A 172 0.96 -8.25 2.04
CA THR A 172 -0.26 -7.75 1.44
C THR A 172 -0.04 -6.34 0.93
N VAL A 173 -0.60 -6.02 -0.24
CA VAL A 173 -0.62 -4.67 -0.80
C VAL A 173 -2.08 -4.28 -1.00
N SER A 174 -2.54 -3.38 -0.15
CA SER A 174 -3.94 -2.97 -0.05
C SER A 174 -4.11 -1.57 -0.60
N PHE A 175 -4.91 -1.43 -1.64
CA PHE A 175 -5.31 -0.17 -2.23
C PHE A 175 -6.72 0.20 -1.78
N SER A 176 -6.97 1.49 -1.58
CA SER A 176 -8.32 1.99 -1.30
C SER A 176 -8.56 3.38 -1.90
N THR A 177 -9.77 3.60 -2.43
CA THR A 177 -10.23 4.88 -2.97
C THR A 177 -11.73 5.10 -2.74
N PRO A 178 -12.18 6.30 -2.34
CA PRO A 178 -13.59 6.70 -2.40
C PRO A 178 -14.03 7.13 -3.81
N GLY A 179 -13.15 7.08 -4.81
CA GLY A 179 -13.41 7.65 -6.13
C GLY A 179 -13.61 9.17 -6.05
N ASP A 180 -14.54 9.70 -6.83
CA ASP A 180 -15.00 11.09 -6.79
C ASP A 180 -16.26 11.24 -5.91
N GLY A 181 -16.40 10.37 -4.90
CA GLY A 181 -17.58 10.22 -4.06
C GLY A 181 -18.47 9.05 -4.48
N ASP A 182 -18.16 8.42 -5.61
CA ASP A 182 -18.77 7.18 -6.08
C ASP A 182 -17.72 6.07 -6.16
N ALA A 183 -17.73 5.15 -5.19
CA ALA A 183 -16.83 4.00 -5.15
C ALA A 183 -17.13 2.97 -6.26
N GLU A 184 -18.33 2.99 -6.84
CA GLU A 184 -18.69 2.13 -7.96
C GLU A 184 -18.44 2.80 -9.31
N GLY A 185 -18.27 4.13 -9.32
CA GLY A 185 -18.12 4.97 -10.50
C GLY A 185 -16.86 4.74 -11.32
N GLU A 186 -16.86 5.27 -12.54
CA GLU A 186 -15.79 5.11 -13.54
C GLU A 186 -14.43 5.60 -13.01
N PHE A 187 -14.41 6.69 -12.24
CA PHE A 187 -13.16 7.21 -11.69
C PHE A 187 -12.53 6.24 -10.68
N ALA A 188 -13.33 5.59 -9.82
CA ALA A 188 -12.83 4.57 -8.90
C ALA A 188 -12.26 3.35 -9.65
N VAL A 189 -12.90 2.95 -10.76
CA VAL A 189 -12.41 1.87 -11.64
C VAL A 189 -11.07 2.23 -12.27
N LEU A 190 -10.92 3.45 -12.81
CA LEU A 190 -9.66 3.93 -13.39
C LEU A 190 -8.52 3.98 -12.36
N LEU A 191 -8.82 4.34 -11.11
CA LEU A 191 -7.83 4.34 -10.03
C LEU A 191 -7.41 2.91 -9.63
N VAL A 192 -8.30 1.93 -9.75
CA VAL A 192 -7.96 0.50 -9.62
C VAL A 192 -7.05 0.05 -10.76
N GLU A 193 -7.34 0.41 -12.01
CA GLU A 193 -6.47 0.10 -13.15
C GLU A 193 -5.06 0.69 -12.97
N LEU A 194 -4.97 1.93 -12.46
CA LEU A 194 -3.69 2.55 -12.10
C LEU A 194 -2.96 1.74 -11.03
N PHE A 195 -3.67 1.27 -10.00
CA PHE A 195 -3.08 0.46 -8.95
C PHE A 195 -2.57 -0.89 -9.49
N ASP A 196 -3.33 -1.56 -10.34
CA ASP A 196 -2.89 -2.79 -10.98
C ASP A 196 -1.65 -2.56 -11.85
N ALA A 197 -1.60 -1.44 -12.59
CA ALA A 197 -0.41 -1.04 -13.33
C ALA A 197 0.81 -0.82 -12.42
N ILE A 198 0.64 -0.19 -11.25
CA ILE A 198 1.69 -0.08 -10.22
C ILE A 198 2.16 -1.47 -9.77
N MET A 199 1.24 -2.39 -9.53
CA MET A 199 1.56 -3.75 -9.08
C MET A 199 2.35 -4.56 -10.11
N THR A 200 2.22 -4.27 -11.42
CA THR A 200 3.09 -4.88 -12.45
C THR A 200 4.58 -4.55 -12.27
N THR A 201 4.90 -3.50 -11.50
CA THR A 201 6.27 -3.06 -11.21
C THR A 201 6.84 -3.62 -9.91
N PHE A 202 6.04 -4.37 -9.15
CA PHE A 202 6.46 -4.96 -7.90
C PHE A 202 7.63 -5.92 -8.12
N THR A 203 8.68 -5.78 -7.33
CA THR A 203 9.83 -6.70 -7.35
C THR A 203 10.31 -7.04 -5.95
N TRP A 204 10.72 -8.28 -5.73
CA TRP A 204 11.37 -8.71 -4.50
C TRP A 204 12.82 -8.24 -4.45
N GLN A 205 13.16 -7.49 -3.40
CA GLN A 205 14.52 -7.02 -3.17
C GLN A 205 15.33 -8.10 -2.47
N ARG A 206 16.47 -8.45 -3.08
CA ARG A 206 17.42 -9.42 -2.56
C ARG A 206 18.69 -8.67 -2.15
N PRO A 207 19.30 -9.00 -1.00
CA PRO A 207 20.57 -8.39 -0.62
C PRO A 207 21.61 -8.66 -1.71
N THR A 208 22.22 -7.60 -2.22
CA THR A 208 23.33 -7.72 -3.16
C THR A 208 24.45 -8.44 -2.43
N ARG A 209 24.91 -9.59 -2.93
CA ARG A 209 26.14 -10.20 -2.41
C ARG A 209 27.27 -9.20 -2.63
N ALA A 210 27.89 -8.71 -1.56
CA ALA A 210 29.16 -8.03 -1.66
C ALA A 210 30.14 -8.97 -2.36
N SER A 211 30.65 -8.56 -3.52
CA SER A 211 31.70 -9.27 -4.22
C SER A 211 32.94 -9.27 -3.31
N GLN A 212 33.40 -10.46 -2.93
CA GLN A 212 34.73 -10.66 -2.34
C GLN A 212 35.78 -10.58 -3.45
#